data_AF-A0A821HE65-F1
#
_entry.id   AF-A0A821HE65-F1
#
_cell.length_a   1.000
_cell.length_b   1.000
_cell.length_c   1.000
_cell.angle_alpha   90.00
_cell.angle_beta   90.00
_cell.angle_gamma   90.00
#
_symmetry.space_group_name_H-M   'P 1'
#
loop_
_entity.id
_entity.type
_entity.pdbx_description
1 polymer ?
#
loop_
_entity_poly.entity_id
_entity_poly.type
_entity_poly.pdbx_seq_one_letter_code
_entity_poly.pdbx_strand_id
1 'polypeptide(L)'
;GTPKCGTNQFQCRTSGVCINKQLVCDGYSHCHDRSDESNCSQTCPENRFRCATGKCIPKSWICDNENDCGDSSDEQNCQERTCDPLTQFACPHTPGKCIPNGWKCDGQNGKI
;
A
#
# COMPACT_ATOMS: atom_id res chain seq x y z
N GLY A 1 -28.16 14.51 17.43
CA GLY A 1 -27.02 15.33 16.98
C GLY A 1 -26.88 15.15 15.50
N THR A 2 -27.00 16.23 14.72
CA THR A 2 -26.91 16.22 13.26
C THR A 2 -25.47 15.97 12.80
N PRO A 3 -25.25 15.21 11.71
CA PRO A 3 -23.93 15.14 11.08
C PRO A 3 -23.55 16.55 10.59
N LYS A 4 -22.43 17.11 11.07
CA LYS A 4 -21.94 18.43 10.61
C LYS A 4 -21.21 18.37 9.26
N CYS A 5 -20.79 17.18 8.84
CA CYS A 5 -20.16 16.92 7.54
C CYS A 5 -20.93 15.82 6.81
N GLY A 6 -20.85 15.80 5.47
CA GLY A 6 -21.51 14.80 4.64
C GLY A 6 -20.91 13.39 4.78
N THR A 7 -21.59 12.39 4.21
CA THR A 7 -21.24 10.95 4.30
C THR A 7 -19.80 10.64 3.86
N ASN A 8 -19.25 11.43 2.94
CA ASN A 8 -17.90 11.26 2.38
C ASN A 8 -16.86 12.26 2.95
N GLN A 9 -17.20 12.91 4.06
CA GLN A 9 -16.34 13.90 4.69
C GLN A 9 -15.91 13.47 6.09
N PHE A 10 -14.71 13.88 6.46
CA PHE A 10 -14.14 13.79 7.80
C PHE A 10 -14.10 15.17 8.42
N GLN A 11 -14.50 15.27 9.68
CA GLN A 11 -14.52 16.53 10.42
C GLN A 11 -13.25 16.68 11.25
N CYS A 12 -12.46 17.71 10.97
CA CYS A 12 -11.32 18.10 11.77
C CYS A 12 -11.74 18.35 13.23
N ARG A 13 -10.94 17.85 14.18
CA ARG A 13 -11.32 17.73 15.59
C ARG A 13 -11.55 19.08 16.28
N THR A 14 -10.67 20.06 16.05
CA THR A 14 -10.78 21.39 16.69
C THR A 14 -11.40 22.45 15.81
N SER A 15 -11.06 22.50 14.51
CA SER A 15 -11.58 23.52 13.60
C SER A 15 -13.00 23.23 13.13
N GLY A 16 -13.43 21.95 13.16
CA GLY A 16 -14.71 21.52 12.62
C GLY A 16 -14.80 21.56 11.10
N VAL A 17 -13.68 21.80 10.39
CA VAL A 17 -13.59 21.78 8.92
C VAL A 17 -13.88 20.38 8.39
N CYS A 18 -14.63 20.29 7.29
CA CYS A 18 -14.93 19.03 6.62
C CYS A 18 -13.97 18.83 5.44
N ILE A 19 -13.16 17.77 5.49
CA ILE A 19 -12.28 17.34 4.39
C ILE A 19 -12.82 16.05 3.77
N ASN A 20 -12.37 15.67 2.58
CA ASN A 20 -12.73 14.37 2.01
C ASN A 20 -12.09 13.25 2.86
N LYS A 21 -12.82 12.16 3.11
CA LYS A 21 -12.29 10.97 3.78
C LYS A 21 -11.04 10.38 3.10
N GLN A 22 -10.84 10.62 1.81
CA GLN A 22 -9.62 10.23 1.09
C GLN A 22 -8.37 11.01 1.51
N LEU A 23 -8.55 12.16 2.16
CA LEU A 23 -7.49 13.03 2.67
C LEU A 23 -7.19 12.77 4.15
N VAL A 24 -7.76 11.71 4.72
CA VAL A 24 -7.51 11.29 6.09
C VAL A 24 -6.43 10.21 6.03
N CYS A 25 -5.38 10.37 6.83
CA CYS A 25 -4.24 9.46 6.87
C CYS A 25 -3.54 9.31 5.52
N ASP A 26 -3.47 10.39 4.75
CA ASP A 26 -2.82 10.40 3.43
C ASP A 26 -1.36 10.89 3.49
N GLY A 27 -0.86 11.19 4.69
CA GLY A 27 0.49 11.68 4.94
C GLY A 27 0.61 13.20 4.89
N TYR A 28 -0.47 13.92 4.58
CA TYR A 28 -0.50 15.38 4.53
C TYR A 28 -1.55 15.93 5.51
N SER A 29 -1.17 16.96 6.24
CA SER A 29 -2.07 17.62 7.18
C SER A 29 -3.03 18.56 6.43
N HIS A 30 -4.27 18.15 6.27
CA HIS A 30 -5.39 18.94 5.75
C HIS A 30 -6.16 19.63 6.87
N CYS A 31 -6.10 19.11 8.10
CA CYS A 31 -6.63 19.82 9.26
C CYS A 31 -5.55 20.71 9.91
N HIS A 32 -5.95 21.89 10.41
CA HIS A 32 -5.05 22.79 11.12
C HIS A 32 -4.41 22.14 12.37
N ASP A 33 -5.15 21.25 13.03
CA ASP A 33 -4.71 20.49 14.20
C ASP A 33 -4.13 19.12 13.86
N ARG A 34 -3.88 18.85 12.57
CA ARG A 34 -3.44 17.55 12.05
C ARG A 34 -4.35 16.39 12.47
N SER A 35 -5.61 16.66 12.78
CA SER A 35 -6.51 15.64 13.31
C SER A 35 -6.85 14.54 12.31
N ASP A 36 -6.80 14.88 11.01
CA ASP A 36 -6.86 13.95 9.89
C ASP A 36 -5.67 13.00 9.79
N GLU A 37 -4.53 13.40 10.34
CA GLU A 37 -3.31 12.58 10.44
C GLU A 37 -3.09 12.03 11.87
N SER A 38 -4.04 12.27 12.77
CA SER A 38 -3.98 11.81 14.16
C SER A 38 -4.81 10.55 14.33
N ASN A 39 -4.24 9.53 14.98
CA ASN A 39 -4.92 8.25 15.22
C ASN A 39 -5.23 7.43 13.95
N CYS A 40 -4.27 7.38 13.01
CA CYS A 40 -4.26 6.44 11.88
C CYS A 40 -4.03 4.97 12.32
N SER A 41 -4.51 4.59 13.51
CA SER A 41 -4.32 3.28 14.13
C SER A 41 -5.25 2.19 13.59
N GLN A 42 -5.94 2.42 12.47
CA GLN A 42 -6.90 1.45 11.94
C GLN A 42 -6.79 1.44 10.42
N THR A 43 -6.09 0.41 9.93
CA THR A 43 -6.07 -0.07 8.53
C THR A 43 -5.62 0.95 7.48
N CYS A 44 -4.47 0.68 6.85
CA CYS A 44 -4.19 1.26 5.54
C CYS A 44 -5.40 1.04 4.62
N PRO A 45 -5.68 1.96 3.67
CA PRO A 45 -6.72 1.76 2.66
C PRO A 45 -6.64 0.35 2.07
N GLU A 46 -7.77 -0.25 1.68
CA GLU A 46 -7.82 -1.67 1.23
C GLU A 46 -6.80 -2.02 0.12
N ASN A 47 -6.34 -1.02 -0.63
CA ASN A 47 -5.35 -1.17 -1.72
C ASN A 47 -3.90 -0.86 -1.31
N ARG A 48 -3.62 -0.72 -0.01
CA ARG A 48 -2.29 -0.45 0.54
C ARG A 48 -1.85 -1.54 1.51
N PHE A 49 -0.54 -1.71 1.63
CA PHE A 49 0.13 -2.56 2.60
C PHE A 49 0.60 -1.71 3.78
N ARG A 50 0.51 -2.27 4.99
CA ARG A 50 0.97 -1.64 6.21
C ARG A 50 2.33 -2.20 6.61
N CYS A 51 3.34 -1.36 6.53
CA CYS A 51 4.67 -1.61 7.06
C CYS A 51 4.65 -1.82 8.58
N ALA A 52 5.67 -2.48 9.15
CA ALA A 52 5.79 -2.62 10.60
C ALA A 52 6.06 -1.28 11.30
N THR A 53 6.70 -0.33 10.60
CA THR A 53 6.77 1.10 10.98
C THR A 53 5.40 1.81 11.06
N GLY A 54 4.36 1.23 10.46
CA GLY A 54 3.04 1.83 10.32
C GLY A 54 2.84 2.65 9.04
N LYS A 55 3.86 2.77 8.17
CA LYS A 55 3.74 3.40 6.85
C LYS A 55 2.79 2.59 5.95
N CYS A 56 2.03 3.28 5.10
CA CYS A 56 1.13 2.65 4.12
C CYS A 56 1.66 2.80 2.69
N ILE A 57 2.13 1.70 2.11
CA ILE A 57 2.65 1.66 0.73
C ILE A 57 1.62 1.03 -0.22
N PRO A 58 1.66 1.30 -1.53
CA PRO A 58 0.91 0.54 -2.52
C PRO A 58 1.19 -0.97 -2.41
N LYS A 59 0.17 -1.82 -2.57
CA LYS A 59 0.36 -3.28 -2.57
C LYS A 59 1.26 -3.79 -3.70
N SER A 60 1.48 -2.97 -4.75
CA SER A 60 2.42 -3.26 -5.83
C SER A 60 3.89 -3.14 -5.42
N TRP A 61 4.16 -2.49 -4.29
CA TRP A 61 5.50 -2.29 -3.71
C TRP A 61 5.81 -3.33 -2.63
N ILE A 62 5.06 -4.44 -2.62
CA ILE A 62 5.38 -5.57 -1.75
C ILE A 62 6.23 -6.52 -2.58
N CYS A 63 7.43 -6.85 -2.11
CA CYS A 63 8.34 -7.77 -2.80
C CYS A 63 8.76 -7.25 -4.18
N ASP A 64 9.00 -5.95 -4.30
CA ASP A 64 9.47 -5.34 -5.54
C ASP A 64 10.99 -5.08 -5.57
N ASN A 65 11.70 -5.52 -4.53
CA ASN A 65 13.13 -5.36 -4.30
C ASN A 65 13.55 -3.94 -3.87
N GLU A 66 12.61 -3.05 -3.55
CA GLU A 66 12.87 -1.76 -2.93
C GLU A 66 12.43 -1.75 -1.47
N ASN A 67 13.17 -1.03 -0.61
CA ASN A 67 12.77 -0.85 0.79
C ASN A 67 11.86 0.38 0.90
N ASP A 68 10.62 0.24 0.46
CA ASP A 68 9.61 1.28 0.55
C ASP A 68 9.12 1.48 1.98
N CYS A 69 9.13 0.45 2.81
CA CYS A 69 8.73 0.59 4.20
C CYS A 69 9.74 1.32 5.09
N GLY A 70 11.01 1.42 4.66
CA GLY A 70 12.13 1.95 5.43
C GLY A 70 12.71 0.96 6.46
N ASP A 71 11.94 -0.06 6.87
CA ASP A 71 12.31 -1.16 7.77
C ASP A 71 12.37 -2.53 7.06
N SER A 72 12.22 -2.55 5.73
CA SER A 72 12.19 -3.74 4.87
C SER A 72 11.05 -4.71 5.16
N SER A 73 9.99 -4.26 5.86
CA SER A 73 8.84 -5.12 6.19
C SER A 73 7.96 -5.48 4.97
N ASP A 74 8.03 -4.70 3.91
CA ASP A 74 7.52 -4.96 2.56
C ASP A 74 8.28 -6.06 1.81
N GLU A 75 9.58 -6.17 2.07
CA GLU A 75 10.46 -7.16 1.44
C GLU A 75 10.63 -8.43 2.29
N GLN A 76 9.87 -8.54 3.38
CA GLN A 76 9.86 -9.71 4.26
C GLN A 76 8.74 -10.69 3.89
N ASN A 77 9.01 -11.99 4.03
CA ASN A 77 8.04 -13.07 3.77
C ASN A 77 7.50 -13.13 2.32
N CYS A 78 8.30 -12.71 1.35
CA CYS A 78 8.01 -12.87 -0.09
C CYS A 78 7.91 -14.34 -0.57
N GLN A 79 8.17 -15.30 0.32
CA GLN A 79 8.19 -16.73 0.04
C GLN A 79 6.79 -17.37 -0.04
N GLU A 80 5.74 -16.70 0.45
CA GLU A 80 4.36 -17.21 0.41
C GLU A 80 3.66 -17.01 -0.95
N ARG A 81 4.29 -16.28 -1.88
CA ARG A 81 3.86 -16.23 -3.29
C ARG A 81 4.59 -17.33 -4.06
N THR A 82 4.28 -18.58 -3.76
CA THR A 82 4.65 -19.68 -4.66
C THR A 82 3.91 -19.46 -5.97
N CYS A 83 4.65 -19.21 -7.04
CA CYS A 83 4.06 -19.11 -8.37
C CYS A 83 3.27 -20.38 -8.65
N ASP A 84 2.09 -20.24 -9.21
CA ASP A 84 1.27 -21.39 -9.60
C ASP A 84 2.10 -22.25 -10.59
N PRO A 85 2.50 -23.48 -10.22
CA PRO A 85 3.46 -24.24 -11.01
C PRO A 85 2.90 -24.69 -12.37
N LEU A 86 1.58 -24.61 -12.57
CA LEU A 86 0.91 -24.98 -13.81
C LEU A 86 0.87 -23.82 -14.81
N THR A 87 0.75 -22.58 -14.31
CA THR A 87 0.48 -21.41 -15.15
C THR A 87 1.59 -20.36 -15.12
N GLN A 88 2.48 -20.41 -14.12
CA GLN A 88 3.46 -19.38 -13.84
C GLN A 88 4.86 -19.94 -13.59
N PHE A 89 5.86 -19.12 -13.92
CA PHE A 89 7.27 -19.37 -13.70
C PHE A 89 7.83 -18.34 -12.71
N ALA A 90 8.49 -18.83 -11.67
CA ALA A 90 9.23 -17.99 -10.72
C ALA A 90 10.57 -17.57 -11.34
N CYS A 91 10.83 -16.27 -11.39
CA CYS A 91 12.10 -15.76 -11.88
C CYS A 91 13.23 -16.05 -10.87
N PRO A 92 14.34 -16.73 -11.25
CA PRO A 92 15.36 -17.22 -10.33
C PRO A 92 16.08 -16.12 -9.52
N HIS A 93 16.07 -14.88 -9.99
CA HIS A 93 16.78 -13.74 -9.39
C HIS A 93 15.85 -12.68 -8.80
N THR A 94 14.54 -12.89 -8.85
CA THR A 94 13.54 -11.95 -8.31
C THR A 94 12.49 -12.76 -7.53
N PRO A 95 12.78 -13.07 -6.24
CA PRO A 95 11.87 -13.82 -5.39
C PRO A 95 10.47 -13.18 -5.38
N GLY A 96 9.41 -13.99 -5.52
CA GLY A 96 8.02 -13.50 -5.55
C GLY A 96 7.55 -12.94 -6.90
N LYS A 97 8.43 -12.74 -7.89
CA LYS A 97 8.04 -12.36 -9.25
C LYS A 97 7.65 -13.60 -10.06
N CYS A 98 6.37 -13.68 -10.40
CA CYS A 98 5.79 -14.71 -11.23
C CYS A 98 5.45 -14.15 -12.61
N ILE A 99 5.92 -14.81 -13.66
CA ILE A 99 5.52 -14.54 -15.05
C ILE A 99 4.70 -15.71 -15.58
N PRO A 100 3.80 -15.51 -16.56
CA PRO A 100 3.16 -16.63 -17.23
C PRO A 100 4.19 -17.60 -17.81
N ASN A 101 3.89 -18.90 -17.83
CA ASN A 101 4.80 -19.91 -18.39
C ASN A 101 5.18 -19.61 -19.86
N GLY A 102 4.29 -19.00 -20.63
CA GLY A 102 4.55 -18.59 -22.02
C GLY A 102 5.49 -17.38 -22.17
N TRP A 103 5.80 -16.68 -21.08
CA TRP A 103 6.71 -15.52 -21.05
C TRP A 103 8.11 -15.92 -20.58
N LYS A 104 8.31 -17.18 -20.21
CA LYS A 104 9.61 -17.72 -19.87
C LYS A 104 10.49 -17.77 -21.13
N CYS A 105 11.51 -16.90 -21.16
CA CYS A 105 12.48 -16.83 -22.26
C CYS A 105 11.81 -16.58 -23.63
N ASP A 106 10.75 -15.75 -23.68
CA ASP A 106 9.98 -15.45 -24.90
C ASP A 106 10.68 -14.51 -25.89
N GLY A 107 11.93 -14.12 -25.61
CA GLY A 107 12.73 -13.28 -26.49
C GLY A 107 12.38 -11.79 -26.43
N GLN A 108 11.42 -11.38 -25.59
CA GLN A 108 11.17 -9.98 -25.30
C GLN A 108 12.01 -9.58 -24.09
N ASN A 109 13.14 -8.90 -24.34
CA ASN A 109 13.96 -8.23 -23.31
C ASN A 109 13.17 -7.05 -22.69
N GLY A 110 12.09 -7.36 -21.97
CA GLY A 110 11.24 -6.40 -21.28
C GLY A 110 11.71 -6.18 -19.85
N LYS A 111 12.60 -5.20 -19.68
CA LYS A 111 12.96 -4.48 -18.45
C LYS A 111 12.87 -5.29 -17.15
N ILE A 112 14.04 -5.77 -16.71
CA ILE A 112 14.35 -5.78 -15.28
C ILE A 112 14.39 -4.35 -14.75
#